data_AF-A0AAW1W160-F1
#
_entry.id   AF-A0AAW1W160-F1
#
_cell.length_a   1.000
_cell.length_b   1.000
_cell.length_c   1.000
_cell.angle_alpha   90.00
_cell.angle_beta   90.00
_cell.angle_gamma   90.00
#
_symmetry.space_group_name_H-M   'P 1'
#
loop_
_entity.id
_entity.type
_entity.pdbx_description
1 polymer ?
#
loop_
_entity_poly.entity_id
_entity_poly.type
_entity_poly.pdbx_seq_one_letter_code
_entity_poly.pdbx_strand_id
1 'polypeptide(L)'
;MLAAVAIPVVTPPPFATPNSLTCALGPPWQGLRAASLASPSSLQWSKKQRQCKRKAGPSSICARFELKPPPYPLDALEPHMSKETLEYHWGKHHRGYVDNLNKQIEGTELDELSLEDIILATHNQGDLLPPFNNAAQIWNHDFFWESMKPGGGGRPSGELLELINRDFGSFERFVDDIKLAAATQFGSGWAWLAYKANRLDVENAVNPNPSYEDKKLVVVKSPNAVNPLIWDYSPLLTIDVWEHAYYLDFQNRRADYISIFLEKLVSWEAVSSRLEIAKARAVEREEEEERRKREEEEKASDGEVAEIYVDGKSDDSEAE
;
A
#
# COMPACT_ATOMS: atom_id res chain seq x y z
N MET A 1 -28.77 -2.06 -52.35
CA MET A 1 -29.91 -1.52 -51.58
C MET A 1 -29.48 -1.43 -50.12
N LEU A 2 -29.02 -0.25 -49.70
CA LEU A 2 -28.61 0.04 -48.32
C LEU A 2 -29.81 0.65 -47.59
N ALA A 3 -30.26 0.00 -46.52
CA ALA A 3 -31.26 0.55 -45.61
C ALA A 3 -30.54 1.08 -44.37
N ALA A 4 -30.52 2.41 -44.22
CA ALA A 4 -30.07 3.11 -43.03
C ALA A 4 -31.20 3.12 -42.00
N VAL A 5 -30.93 2.68 -40.78
CA VAL A 5 -31.83 2.81 -39.63
C VAL A 5 -31.34 4.00 -38.81
N ALA A 6 -32.16 5.05 -38.74
CA ALA A 6 -31.91 6.26 -37.95
C ALA A 6 -32.33 6.03 -36.48
N ILE A 7 -31.43 6.34 -35.55
CA ILE A 7 -31.69 6.36 -34.10
C ILE A 7 -31.99 7.82 -33.69
N PRO A 8 -33.06 8.12 -32.94
CA PRO A 8 -33.37 9.49 -32.54
C PRO A 8 -32.47 9.96 -31.39
N VAL A 9 -31.91 11.16 -31.56
CA VAL A 9 -31.12 11.92 -30.58
C VAL A 9 -32.07 12.52 -29.53
N VAL A 10 -31.84 12.20 -28.26
CA VAL A 10 -32.53 12.80 -27.11
C VAL A 10 -31.67 13.94 -26.56
N THR A 11 -32.18 15.16 -26.56
CA THR A 11 -31.51 16.35 -26.00
C THR A 11 -31.83 16.54 -24.52
N PRO A 12 -30.83 16.81 -23.65
CA PRO A 12 -31.09 17.12 -22.23
C PRO A 12 -31.45 18.61 -22.01
N PRO A 13 -32.20 18.95 -20.93
CA PRO A 13 -32.55 20.32 -20.58
C PRO A 13 -31.42 21.09 -19.86
N PRO A 14 -31.44 22.43 -19.85
CA PRO A 14 -30.32 23.26 -19.38
C PRO A 14 -30.27 23.45 -17.86
N PHE A 15 -29.06 23.52 -17.32
CA PHE A 15 -28.76 23.92 -15.94
C PHE A 15 -28.81 25.43 -15.76
N ALA A 16 -29.38 25.89 -14.63
CA ALA A 16 -29.39 27.28 -14.21
C ALA A 16 -28.35 27.52 -13.09
N THR A 17 -27.50 28.53 -13.29
CA THR A 17 -26.64 29.18 -12.27
C THR A 17 -27.29 30.49 -11.80
N PRO A 18 -26.90 31.02 -10.63
CA PRO A 18 -26.27 32.35 -10.70
C PRO A 18 -25.07 32.60 -9.76
N ASN A 19 -24.12 33.37 -10.30
CA ASN A 19 -23.01 34.11 -9.68
C ASN A 19 -23.52 35.14 -8.64
N SER A 20 -22.90 35.29 -7.46
CA SER A 20 -21.74 36.14 -7.10
C SER A 20 -21.94 37.67 -7.26
N LEU A 21 -21.59 38.42 -6.18
CA LEU A 21 -20.93 39.75 -6.08
C LEU A 21 -21.37 40.44 -4.76
N THR A 22 -20.58 40.44 -3.68
CA THR A 22 -19.54 41.40 -3.24
C THR A 22 -19.95 42.86 -2.97
N CYS A 23 -19.56 43.31 -1.77
CA CYS A 23 -18.91 44.59 -1.41
C CYS A 23 -19.69 45.68 -0.64
N ALA A 24 -19.26 45.85 0.61
CA ALA A 24 -18.86 47.07 1.34
C ALA A 24 -19.81 48.27 1.52
N LEU A 25 -19.95 48.71 2.79
CA LEU A 25 -19.52 50.02 3.36
C LEU A 25 -20.28 50.30 4.68
N GLY A 26 -19.57 50.58 5.79
CA GLY A 26 -20.15 51.00 7.09
C GLY A 26 -20.40 52.52 7.17
N PRO A 27 -20.22 53.19 8.34
CA PRO A 27 -20.67 53.00 9.74
C PRO A 27 -21.65 54.19 10.09
N PRO A 28 -21.75 54.86 11.29
CA PRO A 28 -21.26 54.60 12.67
C PRO A 28 -22.25 54.92 13.84
N TRP A 29 -21.85 54.50 15.07
CA TRP A 29 -22.05 55.16 16.40
C TRP A 29 -23.50 55.31 16.93
N GLN A 30 -23.84 55.24 18.23
CA GLN A 30 -23.30 55.71 19.52
C GLN A 30 -23.89 54.75 20.61
N GLY A 31 -23.38 54.49 21.82
CA GLY A 31 -22.53 55.26 22.74
C GLY A 31 -23.26 55.37 24.10
N LEU A 32 -22.50 55.17 25.21
CA LEU A 32 -22.75 55.64 26.61
C LEU A 32 -23.60 54.70 27.51
N ARG A 33 -23.30 54.41 28.79
CA ARG A 33 -22.34 54.84 29.85
C ARG A 33 -22.37 53.74 30.95
N ALA A 34 -21.25 53.28 31.54
CA ALA A 34 -20.65 53.70 32.84
C ALA A 34 -21.63 53.66 34.05
N ALA A 35 -21.35 53.18 35.27
CA ALA A 35 -20.13 52.79 35.98
C ALA A 35 -20.45 51.94 37.25
N SER A 36 -19.44 51.17 37.68
CA SER A 36 -19.03 50.73 39.04
C SER A 36 -19.93 50.96 40.27
N LEU A 37 -20.08 49.93 41.13
CA LEU A 37 -19.64 49.93 42.55
C LEU A 37 -19.81 48.56 43.26
N ALA A 38 -18.78 48.19 44.03
CA ALA A 38 -18.73 47.44 45.30
C ALA A 38 -19.00 45.91 45.39
N SER A 39 -18.02 45.22 45.99
CA SER A 39 -17.99 43.83 46.45
C SER A 39 -18.97 43.50 47.59
N PRO A 40 -19.18 42.20 47.85
CA PRO A 40 -18.77 41.68 49.16
C PRO A 40 -17.99 40.36 49.11
N SER A 41 -17.17 40.16 50.14
CA SER A 41 -16.39 38.96 50.43
C SER A 41 -17.25 37.74 50.75
N SER A 42 -16.80 36.53 50.39
CA SER A 42 -16.62 35.43 51.36
C SER A 42 -16.09 34.13 50.74
N LEU A 43 -15.38 33.38 51.60
CA LEU A 43 -15.10 31.93 51.58
C LEU A 43 -14.11 31.39 50.53
N GLN A 44 -12.83 31.40 50.93
CA GLN A 44 -11.80 30.51 50.39
C GLN A 44 -11.99 29.09 50.93
N TRP A 45 -12.33 28.15 50.05
CA TRP A 45 -12.22 26.72 50.30
C TRP A 45 -10.92 26.18 49.71
N SER A 46 -9.99 25.80 50.57
CA SER A 46 -8.76 25.08 50.21
C SER A 46 -9.11 23.65 49.81
N LYS A 47 -9.17 23.37 48.50
CA LYS A 47 -9.10 22.00 47.97
C LYS A 47 -7.63 21.64 47.71
N LYS A 48 -7.05 20.82 48.59
CA LYS A 48 -5.80 20.09 48.30
C LYS A 48 -6.05 19.13 47.13
N GLN A 49 -5.74 19.55 45.91
CA GLN A 49 -5.65 18.64 44.79
C GLN A 49 -4.37 17.81 44.93
N ARG A 50 -4.55 16.50 45.09
CA ARG A 50 -3.47 15.51 45.03
C ARG A 50 -2.92 15.53 43.61
N GLN A 51 -1.70 16.04 43.47
CA GLN A 51 -0.97 16.03 42.22
C GLN A 51 -0.56 14.59 41.91
N CYS A 52 -1.25 13.95 40.98
CA CYS A 52 -0.85 12.66 40.45
C CYS A 52 0.37 12.91 39.54
N LYS A 53 1.59 12.76 40.09
CA LYS A 53 2.81 12.74 39.30
C LYS A 53 2.81 11.46 38.47
N ARG A 54 2.34 11.53 37.22
CA ARG A 54 2.73 10.55 36.21
C ARG A 54 4.24 10.67 36.05
N LYS A 55 4.97 9.62 36.41
CA LYS A 55 6.38 9.48 36.05
C LYS A 55 6.42 9.44 34.52
N ALA A 56 6.90 10.50 33.90
CA ALA A 56 7.37 10.45 32.53
C ALA A 56 8.67 9.63 32.53
N GLY A 57 8.56 8.36 32.15
CA GLY A 57 9.70 7.54 31.71
C GLY A 57 9.83 7.67 30.20
N PRO A 58 11.05 7.70 29.63
CA PRO A 58 11.25 7.94 28.22
C PRO A 58 11.07 6.63 27.44
N SER A 59 10.12 6.59 26.53
CA SER A 59 10.11 5.61 25.43
C SER A 59 9.31 6.22 24.28
N SER A 60 9.83 7.31 23.70
CA SER A 60 9.46 7.66 22.33
C SER A 60 10.34 6.78 21.45
N ILE A 61 9.83 5.60 21.11
CA ILE A 61 10.23 4.96 19.87
C ILE A 61 9.21 5.50 18.87
N CYS A 62 9.61 6.48 18.08
CA CYS A 62 8.86 6.87 16.89
C CYS A 62 9.48 6.10 15.72
N ALA A 63 8.69 5.29 15.01
CA ALA A 63 9.04 4.85 13.65
C ALA A 63 8.92 6.07 12.74
N ARG A 64 9.89 6.97 12.86
CA ARG A 64 10.01 8.09 11.93
C ARG A 64 10.57 7.53 10.64
N PHE A 65 9.70 7.33 9.65
CA PHE A 65 10.12 6.95 8.31
C PHE A 65 10.96 8.07 7.70
N GLU A 66 12.10 7.71 7.11
CA GLU A 66 12.97 8.62 6.40
C GLU A 66 12.79 8.45 4.89
N LEU A 67 12.91 9.55 4.14
CA LEU A 67 12.89 9.49 2.68
C LEU A 67 14.18 8.84 2.17
N LYS A 68 14.08 7.58 1.77
CA LYS A 68 15.20 6.85 1.15
C LYS A 68 15.52 7.47 -0.22
N PRO A 69 16.79 7.80 -0.51
CA PRO A 69 17.19 8.27 -1.83
C PRO A 69 17.14 7.14 -2.87
N PRO A 70 16.92 7.43 -4.17
CA PRO A 70 17.09 6.44 -5.23
C PRO A 70 18.53 5.88 -5.21
N PRO A 71 18.75 4.64 -5.69
CA PRO A 71 20.08 4.01 -5.68
C PRO A 71 21.04 4.57 -6.74
N TYR A 72 20.74 5.73 -7.31
CA TYR A 72 21.50 6.41 -8.36
C TYR A 72 21.27 7.94 -8.29
N PRO A 73 22.19 8.74 -8.85
CA PRO A 73 21.99 10.20 -9.00
C PRO A 73 20.72 10.54 -9.78
N LEU A 74 20.08 11.68 -9.47
CA LEU A 74 18.78 12.04 -10.05
C LEU A 74 18.78 12.25 -11.58
N ASP A 75 19.93 12.49 -12.18
CA ASP A 75 20.13 12.63 -13.63
C ASP A 75 20.59 11.33 -14.31
N ALA A 76 20.81 10.25 -13.57
CA ALA A 76 21.43 9.03 -14.09
C ALA A 76 20.52 8.19 -14.99
N LEU A 77 19.23 8.52 -15.07
CA LEU A 77 18.26 7.86 -15.95
C LEU A 77 18.00 8.63 -17.25
N GLU A 78 18.70 9.76 -17.48
CA GLU A 78 18.61 10.48 -18.74
C GLU A 78 19.17 9.65 -19.91
N PRO A 79 18.58 9.78 -21.13
CA PRO A 79 17.49 10.68 -21.51
C PRO A 79 16.09 10.05 -21.37
N HIS A 80 15.97 8.95 -20.62
CA HIS A 80 14.76 8.12 -20.60
C HIS A 80 13.77 8.48 -19.50
N MET A 81 14.26 9.07 -18.41
CA MET A 81 13.50 9.77 -17.39
C MET A 81 14.32 10.99 -16.97
N SER A 82 13.74 12.18 -17.06
CA SER A 82 14.51 13.41 -16.85
C SER A 82 14.87 13.60 -15.37
N LYS A 83 15.95 14.34 -15.13
CA LYS A 83 16.28 14.80 -13.78
C LYS A 83 15.13 15.57 -13.12
N GLU A 84 14.41 16.38 -13.90
CA GLU A 84 13.25 17.15 -13.42
C GLU A 84 12.15 16.20 -12.91
N THR A 85 11.83 15.14 -13.66
CA THR A 85 10.90 14.09 -13.20
C THR A 85 11.35 13.51 -11.85
N LEU A 86 12.63 13.16 -11.67
CA LEU A 86 13.14 12.62 -10.41
C LEU A 86 13.05 13.65 -9.25
N GLU A 87 13.40 14.91 -9.50
CA GLU A 87 13.33 15.97 -8.50
C GLU A 87 11.89 16.21 -8.00
N TYR A 88 10.89 16.10 -8.87
CA TYR A 88 9.48 16.18 -8.48
C TYR A 88 8.97 14.86 -7.87
N HIS A 89 9.17 13.75 -8.54
CA HIS A 89 8.59 12.45 -8.17
C HIS A 89 9.18 11.92 -6.86
N TRP A 90 10.51 11.90 -6.72
CA TRP A 90 11.15 11.55 -5.43
C TRP A 90 11.13 12.73 -4.46
N GLY A 91 11.57 13.91 -4.91
CA GLY A 91 11.83 15.05 -4.01
C GLY A 91 10.57 15.73 -3.47
N LYS A 92 9.42 15.60 -4.15
CA LYS A 92 8.13 16.19 -3.74
C LYS A 92 7.06 15.15 -3.45
N HIS A 93 6.72 14.29 -4.42
CA HIS A 93 5.62 13.33 -4.23
C HIS A 93 5.97 12.30 -3.16
N HIS A 94 7.09 11.58 -3.32
CA HIS A 94 7.52 10.59 -2.34
C HIS A 94 7.78 11.20 -0.96
N ARG A 95 8.47 12.35 -0.90
CA ARG A 95 8.64 13.12 0.35
C ARG A 95 7.31 13.45 1.02
N GLY A 96 6.31 13.88 0.25
CA GLY A 96 4.98 14.21 0.75
C GLY A 96 4.31 13.02 1.43
N TYR A 97 4.43 11.82 0.86
CA TYR A 97 3.91 10.60 1.49
C TYR A 97 4.61 10.30 2.82
N VAL A 98 5.93 10.40 2.88
CA VAL A 98 6.72 10.22 4.12
C VAL A 98 6.31 11.23 5.20
N ASP A 99 6.27 12.51 4.86
CA ASP A 99 5.92 13.58 5.80
C ASP A 99 4.48 13.44 6.33
N ASN A 100 3.55 12.97 5.49
CA ASN A 100 2.16 12.78 5.87
C ASN A 100 1.96 11.51 6.70
N LEU A 101 2.60 10.40 6.35
CA LEU A 101 2.51 9.17 7.14
C LEU A 101 3.01 9.41 8.57
N ASN A 102 4.20 10.03 8.70
CA ASN A 102 4.77 10.34 10.01
C ASN A 102 3.82 11.14 10.90
N LYS A 103 3.07 12.11 10.33
CA LYS A 103 2.04 12.87 11.06
C LYS A 103 0.81 12.04 11.42
N GLN A 104 0.46 11.05 10.60
CA GLN A 104 -0.73 10.21 10.81
C GLN A 104 -0.50 9.15 11.88
N ILE A 105 0.73 8.66 12.04
CA ILE A 105 1.04 7.56 12.97
C ILE A 105 1.61 8.03 14.30
N GLU A 106 2.09 9.28 14.41
CA GLU A 106 2.71 9.82 15.63
C GLU A 106 1.83 9.59 16.87
N GLY A 107 2.35 8.85 17.85
CA GLY A 107 1.64 8.55 19.10
C GLY A 107 0.49 7.56 18.98
N THR A 108 0.38 6.84 17.86
CA THR A 108 -0.54 5.72 17.64
C THR A 108 0.18 4.38 17.77
N GLU A 109 -0.56 3.27 17.83
CA GLU A 109 0.03 1.91 17.80
C GLU A 109 0.75 1.58 16.49
N LEU A 110 0.49 2.34 15.42
CA LEU A 110 1.16 2.17 14.13
C LEU A 110 2.60 2.72 14.13
N ASP A 111 2.96 3.54 15.12
CA ASP A 111 4.30 4.14 15.25
C ASP A 111 5.40 3.12 15.63
N GLU A 112 5.03 1.87 15.94
CA GLU A 112 5.97 0.80 16.28
C GLU A 112 6.08 -0.26 15.17
N LEU A 113 5.29 -0.12 14.10
CA LEU A 113 5.17 -1.12 13.05
C LEU A 113 6.11 -0.85 11.86
N SER A 114 6.44 -1.92 11.14
CA SER A 114 7.11 -1.79 9.84
C SER A 114 6.15 -1.16 8.81
N LEU A 115 6.71 -0.65 7.71
CA LEU A 115 5.89 -0.05 6.65
C LEU A 115 4.91 -1.07 6.05
N GLU A 116 5.38 -2.29 5.82
CA GLU A 116 4.58 -3.43 5.37
C GLU A 116 3.45 -3.76 6.34
N ASP A 117 3.73 -3.82 7.64
CA ASP A 117 2.72 -4.12 8.66
C ASP A 117 1.65 -3.01 8.74
N ILE A 118 2.04 -1.73 8.62
CA ILE A 118 1.10 -0.62 8.54
C ILE A 118 0.19 -0.78 7.31
N ILE A 119 0.75 -1.11 6.15
CA ILE A 119 -0.04 -1.32 4.91
C ILE A 119 -1.08 -2.42 5.12
N LEU A 120 -0.67 -3.56 5.65
CA LEU A 120 -1.58 -4.69 5.87
C LEU A 120 -2.66 -4.36 6.91
N ALA A 121 -2.29 -3.73 8.03
CA ALA A 121 -3.23 -3.35 9.09
C ALA A 121 -4.24 -2.29 8.63
N THR A 122 -3.80 -1.33 7.81
CA THR A 122 -4.63 -0.18 7.39
C THR A 122 -5.42 -0.41 6.11
N HIS A 123 -5.19 -1.51 5.40
CA HIS A 123 -6.02 -1.88 4.25
C HIS A 123 -7.46 -2.23 4.66
N ASN A 124 -7.65 -2.85 5.84
CA ASN A 124 -8.95 -3.06 6.49
C ASN A 124 -10.04 -3.59 5.53
N GLN A 125 -9.80 -4.72 4.86
CA GLN A 125 -10.76 -5.36 3.95
C GLN A 125 -11.21 -4.47 2.77
N GLY A 126 -10.40 -3.46 2.43
CA GLY A 126 -10.71 -2.47 1.39
C GLY A 126 -11.41 -1.22 1.92
N ASP A 127 -11.81 -1.18 3.19
CA ASP A 127 -12.27 0.03 3.88
C ASP A 127 -11.05 0.78 4.47
N LEU A 128 -10.24 1.31 3.55
CA LEU A 128 -8.91 1.83 3.82
C LEU A 128 -8.89 2.85 4.96
N LEU A 129 -8.07 2.61 5.97
CA LEU A 129 -7.82 3.58 7.04
C LEU A 129 -6.94 4.73 6.53
N PRO A 130 -7.02 5.93 7.13
CA PRO A 130 -6.32 7.13 6.64
C PRO A 130 -4.80 6.97 6.37
N PRO A 131 -4.03 6.17 7.14
CA PRO A 131 -2.60 5.99 6.88
C PRO A 131 -2.26 5.14 5.66
N PHE A 132 -3.19 4.28 5.18
CA PHE A 132 -2.92 3.29 4.14
C PHE A 132 -2.31 3.90 2.88
N ASN A 133 -2.92 4.97 2.37
CA ASN A 133 -2.47 5.57 1.10
C ASN A 133 -1.04 6.11 1.20
N ASN A 134 -0.65 6.74 2.32
CA ASN A 134 0.70 7.26 2.47
C ASN A 134 1.69 6.11 2.71
N ALA A 135 1.36 5.14 3.57
CA ALA A 135 2.21 3.98 3.81
C ALA A 135 2.49 3.17 2.54
N ALA A 136 1.43 2.83 1.82
CA ALA A 136 1.56 2.07 0.59
C ALA A 136 2.30 2.88 -0.50
N GLN A 137 2.08 4.19 -0.62
CA GLN A 137 2.82 4.99 -1.59
C GLN A 137 4.31 5.12 -1.25
N ILE A 138 4.71 5.22 0.02
CA ILE A 138 6.15 5.19 0.39
C ILE A 138 6.75 3.87 -0.10
N TRP A 139 6.12 2.76 0.24
CA TRP A 139 6.61 1.43 -0.14
C TRP A 139 6.68 1.26 -1.66
N ASN A 140 5.64 1.68 -2.38
CA ASN A 140 5.58 1.58 -3.84
C ASN A 140 6.72 2.38 -4.49
N HIS A 141 7.03 3.58 -3.97
CA HIS A 141 8.07 4.43 -4.54
C HIS A 141 9.47 3.92 -4.19
N ASP A 142 9.72 3.50 -2.95
CA ASP A 142 10.97 2.82 -2.58
C ASP A 142 11.25 1.64 -3.52
N PHE A 143 10.22 0.82 -3.75
CA PHE A 143 10.29 -0.32 -4.64
C PHE A 143 10.49 0.08 -6.11
N PHE A 144 9.87 1.17 -6.56
CA PHE A 144 9.99 1.72 -7.91
C PHE A 144 11.39 2.23 -8.24
N TRP A 145 12.03 2.96 -7.33
CA TRP A 145 13.40 3.44 -7.53
C TRP A 145 14.39 2.29 -7.69
N GLU A 146 14.23 1.24 -6.89
CA GLU A 146 15.03 0.02 -6.99
C GLU A 146 14.69 -0.85 -8.21
N SER A 147 13.52 -0.63 -8.83
CA SER A 147 13.11 -1.33 -10.04
C SER A 147 13.83 -0.82 -11.29
N MET A 148 14.55 0.30 -11.18
CA MET A 148 15.28 0.94 -12.27
C MET A 148 16.79 0.96 -12.01
N LYS A 149 17.58 1.11 -13.08
CA LYS A 149 19.00 1.44 -13.00
C LYS A 149 19.48 2.21 -14.24
N PRO A 150 20.57 2.99 -14.12
CA PRO A 150 21.28 3.54 -15.29
C PRO A 150 21.73 2.41 -16.22
N GLY A 151 21.45 2.54 -17.52
CA GLY A 151 21.76 1.49 -18.50
C GLY A 151 20.96 0.19 -18.30
N GLY A 152 19.75 0.30 -17.75
CA GLY A 152 18.84 -0.83 -17.57
C GLY A 152 18.16 -1.28 -18.88
N GLY A 153 17.06 -2.00 -18.71
CA GLY A 153 16.31 -2.60 -19.80
C GLY A 153 16.94 -3.88 -20.34
N GLY A 154 16.70 -4.17 -21.62
CA GLY A 154 17.09 -5.45 -22.22
C GLY A 154 16.21 -6.61 -21.74
N ARG A 155 16.80 -7.80 -21.59
CA ARG A 155 16.10 -9.02 -21.16
C ARG A 155 16.66 -9.53 -19.82
N PRO A 156 15.82 -10.16 -18.97
CA PRO A 156 16.33 -10.94 -17.86
C PRO A 156 17.04 -12.20 -18.37
N SER A 157 17.73 -12.88 -17.48
CA SER A 157 18.43 -14.13 -17.76
C SER A 157 18.25 -15.11 -16.59
N GLY A 158 18.79 -16.32 -16.73
CA GLY A 158 18.71 -17.34 -15.69
C GLY A 158 17.27 -17.72 -15.33
N GLU A 159 17.06 -18.06 -14.07
CA GLU A 159 15.78 -18.58 -13.57
C GLU A 159 14.61 -17.62 -13.82
N LEU A 160 14.80 -16.30 -13.70
CA LEU A 160 13.74 -15.34 -13.97
C LEU A 160 13.22 -15.46 -15.42
N LEU A 161 14.10 -15.60 -16.41
CA LEU A 161 13.70 -15.77 -17.81
C LEU A 161 13.01 -17.12 -18.02
N GLU A 162 13.47 -18.18 -17.35
CA GLU A 162 12.84 -19.50 -17.42
C GLU A 162 11.41 -19.48 -16.88
N LEU A 163 11.18 -18.87 -15.71
CA LEU A 163 9.84 -18.71 -15.15
C LEU A 163 8.95 -17.81 -16.02
N ILE A 164 9.51 -16.74 -16.61
CA ILE A 164 8.76 -15.90 -17.56
C ILE A 164 8.30 -16.73 -18.76
N ASN A 165 9.20 -17.51 -19.37
CA ASN A 165 8.84 -18.35 -20.51
C ASN A 165 7.85 -19.45 -20.13
N ARG A 166 7.95 -20.01 -18.91
CA ARG A 166 7.01 -20.99 -18.40
C ARG A 166 5.60 -20.41 -18.23
N ASP A 167 5.49 -19.25 -17.58
CA ASP A 167 4.20 -18.72 -17.12
C ASP A 167 3.49 -17.85 -18.16
N PHE A 168 4.25 -17.18 -19.04
CA PHE A 168 3.70 -16.32 -20.10
C PHE A 168 3.90 -16.89 -21.51
N GLY A 169 4.60 -18.02 -21.64
CA GLY A 169 4.95 -18.66 -22.92
C GLY A 169 6.18 -18.07 -23.60
N SER A 170 6.43 -16.76 -23.48
CA SER A 170 7.67 -16.12 -23.91
C SER A 170 7.89 -14.77 -23.21
N PHE A 171 9.13 -14.26 -23.25
CA PHE A 171 9.43 -12.91 -22.76
C PHE A 171 8.63 -11.82 -23.50
N GLU A 172 8.42 -11.96 -24.80
CA GLU A 172 7.63 -11.00 -25.59
C GLU A 172 6.17 -10.99 -25.17
N ARG A 173 5.59 -12.17 -24.90
CA ARG A 173 4.23 -12.28 -24.37
C ARG A 173 4.09 -11.63 -22.99
N PHE A 174 5.06 -11.84 -22.11
CA PHE A 174 5.13 -11.14 -20.83
C PHE A 174 5.19 -9.61 -21.01
N VAL A 175 6.03 -9.12 -21.93
CA VAL A 175 6.14 -7.68 -22.23
C VAL A 175 4.81 -7.12 -22.74
N ASP A 176 4.12 -7.84 -23.62
CA ASP A 176 2.78 -7.45 -24.11
C ASP A 176 1.77 -7.37 -22.95
N ASP A 177 1.76 -8.37 -22.06
CA ASP A 177 0.82 -8.46 -20.94
C ASP A 177 1.05 -7.32 -19.92
N ILE A 178 2.31 -7.05 -19.54
CA ILE A 178 2.62 -5.96 -18.60
C ILE A 178 2.40 -4.58 -19.22
N LYS A 179 2.69 -4.40 -20.52
CA LYS A 179 2.37 -3.16 -21.25
C LYS A 179 0.85 -2.93 -21.28
N LEU A 180 0.07 -3.97 -21.55
CA LEU A 180 -1.38 -3.90 -21.55
C LEU A 180 -1.93 -3.57 -20.16
N ALA A 181 -1.41 -4.21 -19.10
CA ALA A 181 -1.82 -3.93 -17.73
C ALA A 181 -1.55 -2.45 -17.35
N ALA A 182 -0.34 -1.96 -17.62
CA ALA A 182 0.05 -0.57 -17.36
C ALA A 182 -0.77 0.44 -18.17
N ALA A 183 -1.00 0.19 -19.46
CA ALA A 183 -1.75 1.09 -20.32
C ALA A 183 -3.25 1.14 -19.96
N THR A 184 -3.82 0.01 -19.56
CA THR A 184 -5.26 -0.11 -19.26
C THR A 184 -5.61 0.16 -17.80
N GLN A 185 -4.65 0.52 -16.95
CA GLN A 185 -4.93 1.05 -15.62
C GLN A 185 -5.59 2.42 -15.77
N PHE A 186 -6.90 2.50 -15.56
CA PHE A 186 -7.60 3.77 -15.69
C PHE A 186 -7.31 4.68 -14.49
N GLY A 187 -7.04 5.95 -14.76
CA GLY A 187 -6.59 6.91 -13.74
C GLY A 187 -5.20 6.59 -13.21
N SER A 188 -5.02 6.83 -11.91
CA SER A 188 -3.79 6.60 -11.17
C SER A 188 -3.65 5.14 -10.73
N GLY A 189 -2.41 4.66 -10.70
CA GLY A 189 -2.13 3.30 -10.24
C GLY A 189 -0.78 2.78 -10.67
N TRP A 190 -0.65 1.46 -10.60
CA TRP A 190 0.62 0.76 -10.82
C TRP A 190 0.38 -0.52 -11.63
N ALA A 191 1.40 -0.96 -12.35
CA ALA A 191 1.45 -2.29 -12.95
C ALA A 191 2.60 -3.08 -12.34
N TRP A 192 2.37 -4.37 -12.09
CA TRP A 192 3.26 -5.22 -11.33
C TRP A 192 3.53 -6.53 -12.04
N LEU A 193 4.78 -6.98 -11.98
CA LEU A 193 5.11 -8.41 -12.02
C LEU A 193 5.26 -8.86 -10.58
N ALA A 194 4.57 -9.93 -10.19
CA ALA A 194 4.66 -10.50 -8.86
C ALA A 194 4.82 -12.02 -8.92
N TYR A 195 5.43 -12.61 -7.89
CA TYR A 195 5.42 -14.03 -7.64
C TYR A 195 4.27 -14.36 -6.69
N LYS A 196 3.30 -15.12 -7.19
CA LYS A 196 2.23 -15.72 -6.41
C LYS A 196 2.75 -17.05 -5.89
N ALA A 197 3.26 -17.04 -4.66
CA ALA A 197 3.82 -18.23 -4.05
C ALA A 197 2.72 -19.22 -3.65
N ASN A 198 1.66 -18.74 -2.99
CA ASN A 198 0.71 -19.57 -2.27
C ASN A 198 -0.75 -19.14 -2.56
N ARG A 199 -1.68 -20.06 -2.30
CA ARG A 199 -3.12 -19.80 -2.22
C ARG A 199 -3.47 -19.30 -0.82
N LEU A 200 -2.97 -18.14 -0.42
CA LEU A 200 -3.48 -17.53 0.80
C LEU A 200 -4.80 -16.81 0.51
N ASP A 201 -5.84 -17.23 1.22
CA ASP A 201 -7.12 -16.54 1.30
C ASP A 201 -6.85 -15.31 2.16
N VAL A 202 -6.61 -14.16 1.51
CA VAL A 202 -6.24 -12.96 2.26
C VAL A 202 -7.51 -12.41 2.88
N GLU A 203 -7.72 -12.66 4.16
CA GLU A 203 -8.91 -12.19 4.90
C GLU A 203 -9.11 -10.68 4.73
N ASN A 204 -8.00 -9.95 4.60
CA ASN A 204 -7.98 -8.50 4.49
C ASN A 204 -8.09 -7.97 3.06
N ALA A 205 -8.17 -8.77 1.99
CA ALA A 205 -8.36 -8.25 0.63
C ALA A 205 -8.88 -9.28 -0.39
N VAL A 206 -9.62 -8.79 -1.38
CA VAL A 206 -10.05 -9.62 -2.52
C VAL A 206 -8.90 -9.76 -3.52
N ASN A 207 -8.51 -11.02 -3.80
CA ASN A 207 -7.47 -11.35 -4.75
C ASN A 207 -7.93 -11.10 -6.21
N PRO A 208 -7.20 -10.31 -7.02
CA PRO A 208 -7.57 -10.01 -8.40
C PRO A 208 -7.38 -11.20 -9.37
N ASN A 209 -6.62 -12.23 -8.98
CA ASN A 209 -6.42 -13.46 -9.75
C ASN A 209 -6.65 -14.69 -8.85
N PRO A 210 -7.91 -15.17 -8.75
CA PRO A 210 -8.29 -16.27 -7.86
C PRO A 210 -7.88 -17.66 -8.39
N SER A 211 -7.03 -17.74 -9.43
CA SER A 211 -6.52 -19.00 -9.97
C SER A 211 -5.90 -19.88 -8.87
N TYR A 212 -6.14 -21.19 -8.95
CA TYR A 212 -5.64 -22.21 -8.01
C TYR A 212 -4.17 -22.59 -8.24
N GLU A 213 -3.49 -21.94 -9.18
CA GLU A 213 -2.09 -22.21 -9.48
C GLU A 213 -1.19 -21.37 -8.59
N ASP A 214 -0.34 -22.06 -7.84
CA ASP A 214 0.66 -21.51 -6.93
C ASP A 214 2.06 -21.52 -7.57
N LYS A 215 3.03 -20.87 -6.94
CA LYS A 215 4.43 -20.77 -7.39
C LYS A 215 4.58 -20.26 -8.83
N LYS A 216 3.78 -19.26 -9.20
CA LYS A 216 3.71 -18.67 -10.55
C LYS A 216 3.98 -17.18 -10.58
N LEU A 217 4.50 -16.69 -11.70
CA LEU A 217 4.53 -15.29 -12.02
C LEU A 217 3.15 -14.82 -12.48
N VAL A 218 2.78 -13.62 -12.06
CA VAL A 218 1.54 -12.95 -12.47
C VAL A 218 1.81 -11.49 -12.82
N VAL A 219 1.12 -11.02 -13.84
CA VAL A 219 0.98 -9.59 -14.12
C VAL A 219 -0.33 -9.11 -13.52
N VAL A 220 -0.27 -8.07 -12.69
CA VAL A 220 -1.44 -7.43 -12.10
C VAL A 220 -1.33 -5.90 -12.20
N LYS A 221 -2.46 -5.21 -12.20
CA LYS A 221 -2.50 -3.74 -12.08
C LYS A 221 -3.32 -3.37 -10.86
N SER A 222 -3.03 -2.23 -10.26
CA SER A 222 -3.67 -1.79 -9.04
C SER A 222 -4.03 -0.30 -9.10
N PRO A 223 -5.18 0.11 -8.53
CA PRO A 223 -5.56 1.50 -8.48
C PRO A 223 -4.83 2.25 -7.36
N ASN A 224 -4.56 3.53 -7.58
CA ASN A 224 -4.04 4.45 -6.58
C ASN A 224 -2.78 3.91 -5.86
N ALA A 225 -2.89 3.64 -4.57
CA ALA A 225 -1.78 3.20 -3.72
C ALA A 225 -1.72 1.68 -3.51
N VAL A 226 -2.75 0.94 -3.94
CA VAL A 226 -2.85 -0.51 -3.72
C VAL A 226 -1.62 -1.20 -4.33
N ASN A 227 -1.06 -2.18 -3.63
CA ASN A 227 0.07 -2.96 -4.10
C ASN A 227 -0.11 -4.45 -3.77
N PRO A 228 0.67 -5.36 -4.37
CA PRO A 228 0.39 -6.79 -4.24
C PRO A 228 0.64 -7.40 -2.85
N LEU A 229 1.24 -6.66 -1.89
CA LEU A 229 1.43 -7.16 -0.53
C LEU A 229 0.10 -7.50 0.15
N ILE A 230 -0.93 -6.68 -0.09
CA ILE A 230 -2.28 -6.91 0.45
C ILE A 230 -2.96 -8.15 -0.14
N TRP A 231 -2.40 -8.75 -1.20
CA TRP A 231 -2.87 -10.03 -1.76
C TRP A 231 -1.92 -11.19 -1.43
N ASP A 232 -0.97 -10.97 -0.51
CA ASP A 232 0.13 -11.89 -0.18
C ASP A 232 0.93 -12.33 -1.41
N TYR A 233 1.02 -11.47 -2.41
CA TYR A 233 1.90 -11.67 -3.55
C TYR A 233 3.24 -11.02 -3.24
N SER A 234 4.33 -11.61 -3.72
CA SER A 234 5.67 -11.02 -3.62
C SER A 234 5.93 -10.15 -4.86
N PRO A 235 5.94 -8.81 -4.75
CA PRO A 235 6.17 -7.95 -5.91
C PRO A 235 7.63 -8.08 -6.38
N LEU A 236 7.83 -8.15 -7.70
CA LEU A 236 9.16 -8.30 -8.31
C LEU A 236 9.56 -7.08 -9.13
N LEU A 237 8.63 -6.53 -9.91
CA LEU A 237 8.80 -5.32 -10.72
C LEU A 237 7.54 -4.45 -10.60
N THR A 238 7.69 -3.13 -10.62
CA THR A 238 6.57 -2.20 -10.72
C THR A 238 6.82 -1.12 -11.77
N ILE A 239 5.72 -0.59 -12.32
CA ILE A 239 5.70 0.59 -13.19
C ILE A 239 4.70 1.58 -12.58
N ASP A 240 5.17 2.76 -12.18
CA ASP A 240 4.29 3.86 -11.78
C ASP A 240 3.58 4.41 -13.03
N VAL A 241 2.25 4.34 -13.08
CA VAL A 241 1.44 4.92 -14.17
C VAL A 241 0.55 6.07 -13.69
N TRP A 242 0.84 6.64 -12.52
CA TRP A 242 0.38 7.98 -12.17
C TRP A 242 0.97 8.99 -13.15
N GLU A 243 0.20 10.00 -13.53
CA GLU A 243 0.65 11.00 -14.51
C GLU A 243 1.92 11.71 -14.05
N HIS A 244 2.10 11.97 -12.75
CA HIS A 244 3.32 12.60 -12.24
C HIS A 244 4.62 11.83 -12.56
N ALA A 245 4.53 10.53 -12.85
CA ALA A 245 5.70 9.70 -13.14
C ALA A 245 6.24 9.90 -14.57
N TYR A 246 5.43 10.46 -15.47
CA TYR A 246 5.78 10.54 -16.89
C TYR A 246 5.35 11.83 -17.60
N TYR A 247 4.49 12.67 -17.00
CA TYR A 247 3.86 13.77 -17.74
C TYR A 247 4.84 14.85 -18.19
N LEU A 248 5.90 15.11 -17.42
CA LEU A 248 6.94 16.06 -17.80
C LEU A 248 7.71 15.58 -19.04
N ASP A 249 7.95 14.28 -19.17
CA ASP A 249 8.76 13.69 -20.24
C ASP A 249 7.92 13.25 -21.46
N PHE A 250 6.68 12.80 -21.23
CA PHE A 250 5.84 12.13 -22.24
C PHE A 250 4.43 12.74 -22.40
N GLN A 251 4.00 13.63 -21.51
CA GLN A 251 2.65 14.19 -21.47
C GLN A 251 1.59 13.06 -21.49
N ASN A 252 0.68 13.04 -22.46
CA ASN A 252 -0.36 12.03 -22.56
C ASN A 252 0.14 10.67 -23.11
N ARG A 253 1.40 10.57 -23.55
CA ARG A 253 1.96 9.39 -24.23
C ARG A 253 2.40 8.32 -23.24
N ARG A 254 1.49 7.86 -22.39
CA ARG A 254 1.75 6.80 -21.39
C ARG A 254 2.34 5.53 -22.04
N ALA A 255 1.86 5.15 -23.22
CA ALA A 255 2.35 3.97 -23.94
C ALA A 255 3.85 4.06 -24.31
N ASP A 256 4.32 5.27 -24.68
CA ASP A 256 5.72 5.52 -25.00
C ASP A 256 6.57 5.41 -23.72
N TYR A 257 6.11 6.02 -22.62
CA TYR A 257 6.76 5.91 -21.30
C TYR A 257 6.92 4.45 -20.86
N ILE A 258 5.84 3.64 -20.90
CA ILE A 258 5.88 2.24 -20.50
C ILE A 258 6.88 1.45 -21.36
N SER A 259 6.91 1.72 -22.67
CA SER A 259 7.86 1.07 -23.58
C SER A 259 9.29 1.43 -23.25
N ILE A 260 9.60 2.72 -23.06
CA ILE A 260 10.93 3.20 -22.66
C ILE A 260 11.34 2.64 -21.30
N PHE A 261 10.44 2.59 -20.34
CA PHE A 261 10.71 2.02 -19.01
C PHE A 261 11.22 0.59 -19.12
N LEU A 262 10.49 -0.28 -19.82
CA LEU A 262 10.87 -1.68 -20.01
C LEU A 262 12.14 -1.85 -20.83
N GLU A 263 12.33 -1.04 -21.87
CA GLU A 263 13.43 -1.18 -22.81
C GLU A 263 14.76 -0.60 -22.31
N LYS A 264 14.70 0.36 -21.37
CA LYS A 264 15.87 1.19 -21.02
C LYS A 264 16.11 1.39 -19.52
N LEU A 265 15.11 1.19 -18.66
CA LEU A 265 15.23 1.54 -17.24
C LEU A 265 15.23 0.32 -16.31
N VAL A 266 14.50 -0.75 -16.64
CA VAL A 266 14.33 -1.90 -15.73
C VAL A 266 15.67 -2.49 -15.27
N SER A 267 15.80 -2.68 -13.95
CA SER A 267 16.89 -3.45 -13.35
C SER A 267 16.51 -4.93 -13.23
N TRP A 268 16.77 -5.72 -14.27
CA TRP A 268 16.48 -7.17 -14.22
C TRP A 268 17.24 -7.93 -13.14
N GLU A 269 18.38 -7.41 -12.69
CA GLU A 269 19.13 -7.94 -11.54
C GLU A 269 18.35 -7.76 -10.23
N ALA A 270 17.74 -6.59 -10.01
CA ALA A 270 16.89 -6.35 -8.84
C ALA A 270 15.66 -7.26 -8.87
N VAL A 271 15.02 -7.41 -10.04
CA VAL A 271 13.87 -8.32 -10.23
C VAL A 271 14.27 -9.77 -9.93
N SER A 272 15.44 -10.20 -10.41
CA SER A 272 15.95 -11.57 -10.16
C SER A 272 16.26 -11.77 -8.67
N SER A 273 16.93 -10.83 -8.02
CA SER A 273 17.20 -10.90 -6.58
C SER A 273 15.93 -10.98 -5.75
N ARG A 274 14.88 -10.25 -6.14
CA ARG A 274 13.57 -10.30 -5.47
C ARG A 274 12.88 -11.64 -5.68
N LEU A 275 13.02 -12.25 -6.85
CA LEU A 275 12.48 -13.59 -7.14
C LEU A 275 13.11 -14.64 -6.23
N GLU A 276 14.44 -14.62 -6.06
CA GLU A 276 15.14 -15.54 -5.16
C GLU A 276 14.64 -15.40 -3.72
N ILE A 277 14.53 -14.16 -3.23
CA ILE A 277 14.00 -13.87 -1.89
C ILE A 277 12.55 -14.34 -1.76
N ALA A 278 11.71 -14.09 -2.77
CA ALA A 278 10.30 -14.49 -2.77
C ALA A 278 10.15 -16.02 -2.69
N LYS A 279 10.96 -16.76 -3.45
CA LYS A 279 10.98 -18.22 -3.43
C LYS A 279 11.49 -18.77 -2.10
N ALA A 280 12.57 -18.20 -1.56
CA ALA A 280 13.10 -18.61 -0.26
C ALA A 280 12.06 -18.41 0.86
N ARG A 281 11.41 -17.24 0.90
CA ARG A 281 10.32 -16.95 1.83
C ARG A 281 9.14 -17.91 1.69
N ALA A 282 8.81 -18.31 0.46
CA ALA A 282 7.75 -19.28 0.24
C ALA A 282 8.08 -20.64 0.85
N VAL A 283 9.32 -21.11 0.68
CA VAL A 283 9.79 -22.37 1.29
C VAL A 283 9.78 -22.28 2.80
N GLU A 284 10.31 -21.20 3.39
CA GLU A 284 10.31 -21.00 4.85
C GLU A 284 8.89 -21.03 5.44
N ARG A 285 7.92 -20.41 4.76
CA ARG A 285 6.51 -20.44 5.18
C ARG A 285 5.90 -21.82 5.08
N GLU A 286 6.16 -22.56 4.00
CA GLU A 286 5.69 -23.94 3.86
C GLU A 286 6.22 -24.83 4.99
N GLU A 287 7.51 -24.72 5.32
CA GLU A 287 8.13 -25.44 6.44
C GLU A 287 7.53 -25.05 7.79
N GLU A 288 7.24 -23.77 8.02
CA GLU A 288 6.60 -23.30 9.24
C GLU A 288 5.15 -23.80 9.37
N GLU A 289 4.38 -23.80 8.27
CA GLU A 289 3.03 -24.36 8.24
C GLU A 289 3.03 -25.86 8.53
N GLU A 290 3.98 -26.62 7.95
CA GLU A 290 4.14 -28.04 8.25
C GLU A 290 4.51 -28.27 9.73
N ARG A 291 5.43 -27.46 10.28
CA ARG A 291 5.77 -27.53 11.71
C ARG A 291 4.55 -27.26 12.59
N ARG A 292 3.78 -26.22 12.28
CA ARG A 292 2.56 -25.87 13.03
C ARG A 292 1.53 -27.00 12.99
N LYS A 293 1.31 -27.62 11.83
CA LYS A 293 0.41 -28.77 11.69
C LYS A 293 0.85 -29.95 12.55
N ARG A 294 2.15 -30.27 12.56
CA ARG A 294 2.69 -31.35 13.41
C ARG A 294 2.50 -31.06 14.90
N GLU A 295 2.74 -29.82 15.34
CA GLU A 295 2.51 -29.41 16.73
C GLU A 295 1.03 -29.44 17.12
N GLU A 296 0.12 -29.10 16.21
CA GLU A 296 -1.33 -29.21 16.40
C GLU A 296 -1.79 -30.68 16.48
N GLU A 297 -1.26 -31.55 15.62
CA GLU A 297 -1.52 -33.00 15.65
C GLU A 297 -0.99 -33.66 16.93
N GLU A 298 0.22 -33.30 17.39
CA GLU A 298 0.80 -33.81 18.64
C GLU A 298 -0.05 -33.38 19.85
N LYS A 299 -0.44 -32.10 19.93
CA LYS A 299 -1.34 -31.61 20.99
C LYS A 299 -2.71 -32.26 20.97
N ALA A 300 -3.25 -32.56 19.78
CA ALA A 300 -4.51 -33.29 19.66
C ALA A 300 -4.37 -34.73 20.19
N SER A 301 -3.25 -35.40 19.91
CA SER A 301 -2.99 -36.76 20.39
C SER A 301 -2.76 -36.85 21.92
N ASP A 302 -2.04 -35.87 22.52
CA ASP A 302 -1.85 -35.80 23.96
C ASP A 302 -3.14 -35.43 24.71
N GLY A 303 -4.02 -34.65 24.09
CA GLY A 303 -5.37 -34.35 24.60
C GLY A 303 -6.29 -35.58 24.61
N GLU A 304 -6.18 -36.45 23.61
CA GLU A 304 -6.98 -37.69 23.50
C GLU A 304 -6.54 -38.75 24.53
N VAL A 305 -5.24 -38.81 24.88
CA VAL A 305 -4.74 -39.69 25.95
C VAL A 305 -5.21 -39.26 27.34
N ALA A 306 -5.44 -37.96 27.56
CA ALA A 306 -5.94 -37.44 28.83
C ALA A 306 -7.43 -37.75 29.09
N GLU A 307 -8.27 -37.83 28.05
CA GLU A 307 -9.69 -38.20 28.21
C GLU A 307 -9.91 -39.69 28.48
N ILE A 308 -9.02 -40.58 28.00
CA ILE A 308 -9.13 -42.03 28.25
C ILE A 308 -8.85 -42.43 29.71
N TYR A 309 -8.16 -41.59 30.49
CA TYR A 309 -7.72 -41.94 31.85
C TYR A 309 -8.64 -41.49 32.99
N VAL A 310 -9.82 -40.92 32.71
CA VAL A 310 -10.75 -40.43 33.76
C VAL A 310 -11.87 -41.42 34.12
N ASP A 311 -12.13 -42.47 33.32
CA ASP A 311 -13.25 -43.38 33.57
C ASP A 311 -12.79 -44.72 34.19
N GLY A 312 -12.51 -44.73 35.50
CA GLY A 312 -12.04 -45.96 36.15
C GLY A 312 -11.80 -45.91 37.65
N LYS A 313 -12.83 -45.57 38.44
CA LYS A 313 -13.08 -45.96 39.86
C LYS A 313 -14.23 -45.08 40.39
N SER A 314 -15.30 -45.56 41.01
CA SER A 314 -15.59 -46.84 41.64
C SER A 314 -17.10 -46.86 41.91
N ASP A 315 -17.80 -47.85 41.38
CA ASP A 315 -19.15 -48.19 41.81
C ASP A 315 -19.02 -49.53 42.54
N ASP A 316 -19.26 -49.54 43.85
CA ASP A 316 -19.50 -50.79 44.56
C ASP A 316 -20.36 -50.58 45.81
N SER A 317 -21.57 -51.13 45.68
CA SER A 317 -22.40 -51.80 46.69
C SER A 317 -23.35 -51.02 47.61
N GLU A 318 -24.62 -51.39 47.43
CA GLU A 318 -25.85 -51.11 48.18
C GLU A 318 -25.94 -51.81 49.56
N ALA A 319 -26.97 -51.37 50.31
CA ALA A 319 -27.75 -52.08 51.35
C ALA A 319 -27.06 -52.30 52.73
N GLU A 320 -27.68 -52.05 53.88
CA GLU A 320 -29.09 -51.90 54.31
C GLU A 320 -29.29 -50.73 55.30
#